data_AF-A0A1G4UPG4-F1
#
_entry.id   AF-A0A1G4UPG4-F1
#
_cell.length_a   1.000
_cell.length_b   1.000
_cell.length_c   1.000
_cell.angle_alpha   90.00
_cell.angle_beta   90.00
_cell.angle_gamma   90.00
#
_symmetry.space_group_name_H-M   'P 1'
#
loop_
_entity.id
_entity.type
_entity.pdbx_description
1 polymer ?
#
loop_
_entity_poly.entity_id
_entity_poly.type
_entity_poly.pdbx_seq_one_letter_code
_entity_poly.pdbx_strand_id
1 'polypeptide(L)'
;MSITDPFAGKPPYRDDETPLPFVPSIEKQLLAERRAQIAQLGRPIKHPGLPVAGYTAQDPAKIAAVNVNKELEERVLRQIDKLKLDQEGLEPDQCLIAIAHTHMQIAFMVLNRAIFKPERIKLPEDGQ
;
A
#
# COMPACT_ATOMS: atom_id res chain seq x y z
N MET A 1 11.70 37.46 9.11
CA MET A 1 12.70 36.83 9.99
C MET A 1 12.64 35.33 9.74
N SER A 2 13.57 34.77 8.97
CA SER A 2 13.63 33.32 8.72
C SER A 2 14.29 32.65 9.91
N ILE A 3 13.56 31.79 10.61
CA ILE A 3 14.15 30.86 11.57
C ILE A 3 14.85 29.79 10.72
N THR A 4 16.15 29.97 10.49
CA THR A 4 16.98 28.91 9.90
C THR A 4 17.20 27.86 10.97
N ASP A 5 16.69 26.65 10.75
CA ASP A 5 16.94 25.50 11.61
C ASP A 5 18.46 25.26 11.72
N PRO A 6 19.07 25.45 12.90
CA PRO A 6 20.52 25.28 13.09
C PRO A 6 21.00 23.84 12.91
N PHE A 7 20.08 22.87 12.72
CA PHE A 7 20.38 21.46 12.53
C PHE A 7 20.19 20.97 11.08
N ALA A 8 19.86 21.86 10.13
CA ALA A 8 19.76 21.50 8.72
C ALA A 8 21.12 21.04 8.16
N GLY A 9 21.34 19.73 8.11
CA GLY A 9 22.47 19.08 7.42
C GLY A 9 23.61 18.56 8.30
N LYS A 10 23.52 18.65 9.64
CA LYS A 10 24.49 17.99 10.54
C LYS A 10 23.92 16.67 11.08
N PRO A 11 24.66 15.55 11.03
CA PRO A 11 24.21 14.32 11.67
C PRO A 11 24.05 14.54 13.18
N PRO A 12 23.10 13.89 13.86
CA PRO A 12 22.97 14.04 15.30
C PRO A 12 24.24 13.46 15.96
N TYR A 13 24.94 14.28 16.73
CA TYR A 13 26.13 13.91 17.48
C TYR A 13 25.73 13.46 18.90
N ARG A 14 26.53 12.58 19.52
CA ARG A 14 26.49 12.34 20.97
C ARG A 14 27.10 13.52 21.71
N ASP A 15 26.86 13.60 23.02
CA ASP A 15 27.40 14.64 23.91
C ASP A 15 28.95 14.72 23.93
N ASP A 16 29.62 13.70 23.39
CA ASP A 16 31.08 13.58 23.25
C ASP A 16 31.60 13.96 21.84
N GLU A 17 30.79 14.67 21.04
CA GLU A 17 31.07 15.02 19.63
C GLU A 17 31.36 13.82 18.72
N THR A 18 31.01 12.59 19.14
CA THR A 18 31.03 11.45 18.23
C THR A 18 29.77 11.45 17.36
N PRO A 19 29.89 11.33 16.01
CA PRO A 19 28.73 11.20 15.16
C PRO A 19 27.95 9.97 15.58
N LEU A 20 26.64 10.08 15.82
CA LEU A 20 25.84 8.87 15.96
C LEU A 20 25.97 8.06 14.66
N PRO A 21 26.10 6.72 14.76
CA PRO A 21 26.08 5.90 13.56
C PRO A 21 24.83 6.22 12.78
N PHE A 22 24.95 6.44 11.47
CA PHE A 22 23.79 6.60 10.60
C PHE A 22 22.97 5.32 10.70
N VAL A 23 21.92 5.36 11.52
CA VAL A 23 20.93 4.29 11.59
C VAL A 23 20.07 4.50 10.36
N PRO A 24 20.10 3.62 9.34
CA PRO A 24 19.09 3.68 8.29
C PRO A 24 17.73 3.69 8.99
N SER A 25 16.77 4.50 8.52
CA SER A 25 15.42 4.49 9.12
C SER A 25 14.99 3.03 9.27
N ILE A 26 14.38 2.67 10.40
CA ILE A 26 13.99 1.29 10.71
C ILE A 26 13.31 0.61 9.51
N GLU A 27 12.51 1.39 8.77
CA GLU A 27 11.89 1.01 7.50
C GLU A 27 12.88 0.48 6.44
N LYS A 28 14.02 1.15 6.23
CA LYS A 28 15.06 0.71 5.29
C LYS A 28 15.72 -0.60 5.73
N GLN A 29 15.94 -0.80 7.03
CA GLN A 29 16.49 -2.05 7.57
C GLN A 29 15.49 -3.20 7.38
N LEU A 30 14.23 -2.99 7.78
CA LEU A 30 13.16 -3.98 7.63
C LEU A 30 12.93 -4.38 6.16
N LEU A 31 13.01 -3.40 5.24
CA LEU A 31 12.90 -3.65 3.80
C LEU A 31 14.09 -4.44 3.24
N ALA A 32 15.31 -4.17 3.72
CA ALA A 32 16.50 -4.90 3.30
C ALA A 32 16.46 -6.36 3.79
N GLU A 33 16.06 -6.59 5.04
CA GLU A 33 15.90 -7.91 5.63
C GLU A 33 14.81 -8.72 4.91
N ARG A 34 13.64 -8.12 4.66
CA ARG A 34 12.58 -8.76 3.85
C ARG A 34 13.07 -9.16 2.46
N ARG A 35 13.85 -8.30 1.79
CA ARG A 35 14.43 -8.61 0.47
C ARG A 35 15.40 -9.78 0.52
N ALA A 36 16.27 -9.83 1.52
CA ALA A 36 17.23 -10.93 1.70
C ALA A 36 16.52 -12.26 1.99
N GLN A 37 15.47 -12.23 2.82
CA GLN A 37 14.68 -13.41 3.16
C GLN A 37 13.91 -13.96 1.94
N ILE A 38 13.33 -13.08 1.12
CA ILE A 38 12.66 -13.46 -0.13
C ILE A 38 13.65 -14.08 -1.13
N ALA A 39 14.88 -13.58 -1.19
CA ALA A 39 15.92 -14.11 -2.09
C ALA A 39 16.34 -15.55 -1.74
N GLN A 40 16.27 -15.95 -0.47
CA GLN A 40 16.62 -17.31 -0.02
C GLN A 40 15.52 -18.36 -0.29
N LEU A 41 14.27 -17.95 -0.51
CA LEU A 41 13.12 -18.87 -0.58
C LEU A 41 12.85 -19.51 -1.95
N GLY A 42 13.73 -19.31 -2.95
CA GLY A 42 13.54 -19.87 -4.30
C GLY A 42 12.41 -19.18 -5.09
N ARG A 43 12.34 -19.44 -6.41
CA ARG A 43 11.39 -18.74 -7.29
C ARG A 43 9.95 -19.14 -6.93
N PRO A 44 9.07 -18.19 -6.58
CA PRO A 44 7.72 -18.52 -6.17
C PRO A 44 6.86 -18.94 -7.37
N ILE A 45 6.01 -19.95 -7.17
CA ILE A 45 5.16 -20.56 -8.21
C ILE A 45 4.12 -19.53 -8.66
N LYS A 46 4.22 -19.01 -9.89
CA LYS A 46 3.25 -18.02 -10.40
C LYS A 46 1.88 -18.67 -10.59
N HIS A 47 0.83 -18.05 -10.07
CA HIS A 47 -0.53 -18.49 -10.31
C HIS A 47 -1.02 -18.01 -11.68
N PRO A 48 -1.74 -18.84 -12.46
CA PRO A 48 -2.33 -18.40 -13.72
C PRO A 48 -3.27 -17.22 -13.43
N GLY A 49 -3.12 -16.14 -14.20
CA GLY A 49 -3.98 -14.96 -14.07
C GLY A 49 -5.44 -15.28 -14.41
N LEU A 50 -6.36 -14.40 -13.99
CA LEU A 50 -7.74 -14.41 -14.51
C LEU A 50 -7.71 -14.32 -16.05
N PRO A 51 -8.66 -14.93 -16.78
CA PRO A 51 -8.71 -14.92 -18.24
C PRO A 51 -9.18 -13.55 -18.76
N VAL A 52 -8.48 -12.49 -18.40
CA VAL A 52 -8.76 -11.09 -18.73
C VAL A 52 -7.50 -10.50 -19.33
N ALA A 53 -7.62 -9.92 -20.53
CA ALA A 53 -6.50 -9.30 -21.22
C ALA A 53 -5.84 -8.22 -20.34
N GLY A 54 -4.50 -8.23 -20.25
CA GLY A 54 -3.72 -7.32 -19.41
C GLY A 54 -3.48 -7.78 -17.96
N TYR A 55 -4.14 -8.85 -17.50
CA TYR A 55 -3.81 -9.51 -16.24
C TYR A 55 -2.72 -10.56 -16.46
N THR A 56 -1.56 -10.35 -15.82
CA THR A 56 -0.41 -11.25 -15.90
C THR A 56 -0.40 -12.22 -14.71
N ALA A 57 0.26 -13.35 -14.88
CA ALA A 57 0.50 -14.31 -13.80
C ALA A 57 1.29 -13.63 -12.67
N GLN A 58 0.73 -13.62 -11.46
CA GLN A 58 1.29 -12.93 -10.31
C GLN A 58 2.07 -13.88 -9.40
N ASP A 59 3.02 -13.28 -8.68
CA ASP A 59 3.75 -13.92 -7.59
C ASP A 59 2.81 -14.22 -6.41
N PRO A 60 2.87 -15.43 -5.81
CA PRO A 60 2.20 -15.77 -4.55
C PRO A 60 2.28 -14.69 -3.47
N ALA A 61 3.44 -14.05 -3.31
CA ALA A 61 3.62 -12.99 -2.30
C ALA A 61 2.74 -11.76 -2.58
N LYS A 62 2.56 -11.40 -3.86
CA LYS A 62 1.67 -10.30 -4.25
C LYS A 62 0.21 -10.65 -4.06
N ILE A 63 -0.17 -11.89 -4.38
CA ILE A 63 -1.54 -12.40 -4.19
C ILE A 63 -1.87 -12.39 -2.70
N ALA A 64 -0.97 -12.90 -1.85
CA ALA A 64 -1.14 -12.86 -0.41
C ALA A 64 -1.33 -11.42 0.11
N ALA A 65 -0.51 -10.47 -0.35
CA ALA A 65 -0.63 -9.07 0.05
C ALA A 65 -1.99 -8.46 -0.37
N VAL A 66 -2.46 -8.70 -1.60
CA VAL A 66 -3.75 -8.20 -2.08
C VAL A 66 -4.93 -8.86 -1.35
N ASN A 67 -4.82 -10.13 -0.97
CA ASN A 67 -5.84 -10.81 -0.18
C ASN A 67 -5.99 -10.17 1.21
N VAL A 68 -4.87 -9.83 1.87
CA VAL A 68 -4.89 -9.08 3.13
C VAL A 68 -5.57 -7.72 2.94
N ASN A 69 -5.21 -6.99 1.88
CA ASN A 69 -5.86 -5.72 1.58
C ASN A 69 -7.36 -5.87 1.36
N LYS A 70 -7.79 -6.94 0.68
CA LYS A 70 -9.22 -7.21 0.46
C LYS A 70 -9.97 -7.51 1.74
N GLU A 71 -9.36 -8.22 2.66
CA GLU A 71 -9.97 -8.45 3.97
C GLU A 71 -10.12 -7.14 4.76
N LEU A 72 -9.11 -6.26 4.73
CA LEU A 72 -9.17 -4.95 5.38
C LEU A 72 -10.24 -4.05 4.75
N GLU A 73 -10.32 -4.02 3.43
CA GLU A 73 -11.35 -3.28 2.69
C GLU A 73 -12.76 -3.69 3.16
N GLU A 74 -13.05 -5.00 3.16
CA GLU A 74 -14.34 -5.53 3.57
C GLU A 74 -14.68 -5.18 5.03
N ARG A 75 -13.71 -5.27 5.94
CA ARG A 75 -13.89 -4.89 7.35
C ARG A 75 -14.27 -3.42 7.50
N VAL A 76 -13.61 -2.53 6.77
CA VAL A 76 -13.90 -1.08 6.78
C VAL A 76 -15.26 -0.80 6.16
N LEU A 77 -15.58 -1.40 5.01
CA LEU A 77 -16.88 -1.21 4.35
C LEU A 77 -18.04 -1.64 5.24
N ARG A 78 -17.93 -2.77 5.94
CA ARG A 78 -18.95 -3.21 6.90
C ARG A 78 -19.12 -2.25 8.07
N GLN A 79 -18.05 -1.60 8.52
CA GLN A 79 -18.16 -0.58 9.56
C GLN A 79 -18.93 0.65 9.04
N ILE A 80 -18.68 1.05 7.80
CA ILE A 80 -19.41 2.15 7.14
C ILE A 80 -20.89 1.77 6.97
N ASP A 81 -21.19 0.54 6.56
CA ASP A 81 -22.57 0.05 6.41
C ASP A 81 -23.35 0.05 7.72
N LYS A 82 -22.70 -0.28 8.86
CA LYS A 82 -23.34 -0.17 10.18
C LYS A 82 -23.76 1.26 10.51
N LEU A 83 -22.89 2.23 10.24
CA LEU A 83 -23.17 3.65 10.46
C LEU A 83 -24.24 4.17 9.50
N LYS A 84 -24.27 3.66 8.27
CA LYS A 84 -25.31 3.98 7.28
C LYS A 84 -26.70 3.52 7.74
N LEU A 85 -26.79 2.38 8.41
CA LEU A 85 -28.04 1.84 8.95
C LEU A 85 -28.47 2.51 10.27
N ASP A 86 -27.62 3.34 10.85
CA ASP A 86 -27.80 4.02 12.12
C ASP A 86 -28.41 3.15 13.23
N GLN A 87 -27.81 1.99 13.47
CA GLN A 87 -28.34 1.02 14.45
C GLN A 87 -28.28 1.52 15.90
N GLU A 88 -27.53 2.60 16.16
CA GLU A 88 -27.24 3.13 17.50
C GLU A 88 -27.89 4.51 17.74
N GLY A 89 -28.62 5.07 16.77
CA GLY A 89 -29.27 6.38 16.90
C GLY A 89 -28.29 7.55 16.98
N LEU A 90 -27.17 7.44 16.27
CA LEU A 90 -26.11 8.44 16.17
C LEU A 90 -26.46 9.59 15.19
N GLU A 91 -27.46 9.40 14.33
CA GLU A 91 -27.87 10.35 13.28
C GLU A 91 -26.69 10.88 12.44
N PRO A 92 -25.84 10.02 11.86
CA PRO A 92 -24.67 10.46 11.12
C PRO A 92 -25.03 11.09 9.77
N ASP A 93 -24.25 12.07 9.33
CA ASP A 93 -24.40 12.69 8.01
C ASP A 93 -24.18 11.66 6.89
N GLN A 94 -25.28 11.33 6.20
CA GLN A 94 -25.30 10.31 5.16
C GLN A 94 -24.52 10.71 3.90
N CYS A 95 -24.38 12.02 3.63
CA CYS A 95 -23.54 12.51 2.53
C CYS A 95 -22.08 12.17 2.80
N LEU A 96 -21.61 12.43 4.02
CA LEU A 96 -20.23 12.11 4.43
C LEU A 96 -19.98 10.60 4.46
N ILE A 97 -20.95 9.79 4.87
CA ILE A 97 -20.87 8.32 4.79
C ILE A 97 -20.68 7.85 3.34
N ALA A 98 -21.46 8.38 2.39
CA ALA A 98 -21.37 8.01 0.99
C ALA A 98 -20.00 8.39 0.37
N ILE A 99 -19.47 9.55 0.76
CA ILE A 99 -18.12 9.98 0.39
C ILE A 99 -17.08 9.00 0.96
N ALA A 100 -17.15 8.69 2.26
CA ALA A 100 -16.22 7.77 2.91
C ALA A 100 -16.20 6.39 2.23
N HIS A 101 -17.38 5.82 1.95
CA HIS A 101 -17.52 4.55 1.26
C HIS A 101 -16.81 4.55 -0.10
N THR A 102 -17.09 5.58 -0.92
CA THR A 102 -16.49 5.72 -2.26
C THR A 102 -14.98 5.86 -2.19
N HIS A 103 -14.47 6.69 -1.28
CA HIS A 103 -13.04 6.89 -1.13
C HIS A 103 -12.30 5.65 -0.62
N MET A 104 -12.92 4.83 0.24
CA MET A 104 -12.32 3.58 0.69
C MET A 104 -12.18 2.59 -0.47
N GLN A 105 -13.22 2.44 -1.30
CA GLN A 105 -13.15 1.59 -2.49
C GLN A 105 -12.05 2.05 -3.45
N ILE A 106 -11.95 3.36 -3.69
CA ILE A 106 -10.90 3.94 -4.54
C ILE A 106 -9.51 3.68 -3.93
N ALA A 107 -9.34 3.90 -2.63
CA ALA A 107 -8.07 3.72 -1.92
C ALA A 107 -7.54 2.28 -2.06
N PHE A 108 -8.39 1.28 -1.79
CA PHE A 108 -8.00 -0.12 -1.93
C PHE A 108 -7.80 -0.54 -3.39
N MET A 109 -8.59 -0.01 -4.32
CA MET A 109 -8.38 -0.22 -5.75
C MET A 109 -6.98 0.25 -6.19
N VAL A 110 -6.60 1.49 -5.86
CA VAL A 110 -5.29 2.04 -6.26
C VAL A 110 -4.14 1.35 -5.54
N LEU A 111 -4.32 0.98 -4.27
CA LEU A 111 -3.34 0.23 -3.49
C LEU A 111 -3.06 -1.14 -4.10
N ASN A 112 -4.11 -1.90 -4.43
CA ASN A 112 -3.97 -3.21 -5.07
C ASN A 112 -3.36 -3.08 -6.48
N ARG A 113 -3.72 -2.03 -7.22
CA ARG A 113 -3.13 -1.74 -8.54
C ARG A 113 -1.63 -1.42 -8.44
N ALA A 114 -1.18 -0.78 -7.37
CA ALA A 114 0.25 -0.53 -7.13
C ALA A 114 1.06 -1.82 -6.93
N ILE A 115 0.42 -2.89 -6.41
CA ILE A 115 1.04 -4.22 -6.21
C ILE A 115 1.02 -5.03 -7.51
N PHE A 116 -0.16 -5.16 -8.14
CA PHE A 116 -0.34 -6.02 -9.31
C PHE A 116 0.23 -5.43 -10.59
N LYS A 117 0.27 -4.10 -10.72
CA LYS A 117 0.85 -3.37 -11.87
C LYS A 117 0.37 -3.95 -13.22
N PRO A 118 -0.95 -3.97 -13.49
CA PRO A 118 -1.47 -4.50 -14.75
C PRO A 118 -0.92 -3.71 -15.94
N GLU A 119 -0.65 -4.42 -17.03
CA GLU A 119 -0.04 -3.87 -18.23
C GLU A 119 -1.11 -3.34 -19.20
N ARG A 120 -0.73 -2.40 -20.05
CA ARG A 120 -1.59 -1.98 -21.17
C ARG A 120 -1.60 -3.09 -22.22
N ILE A 121 -2.77 -3.36 -22.79
CA ILE A 121 -2.90 -4.27 -23.92
C ILE A 121 -2.44 -3.57 -25.19
N LYS A 122 -1.84 -4.33 -26.11
CA LYS A 122 -1.59 -3.84 -27.47
C LYS A 122 -2.91 -3.88 -28.25
N LEU A 123 -3.23 -2.78 -28.90
CA LEU A 123 -4.36 -2.73 -29.81
C LEU A 123 -3.87 -2.97 -31.26
N PRO A 124 -4.74 -3.48 -32.16
CA PRO A 124 -4.36 -3.70 -33.57
C PRO A 124 -3.77 -2.46 -34.26
N GLU A 125 -4.21 -1.27 -33.87
CA GLU A 125 -3.76 0.03 -34.37
C GLU A 125 -2.34 0.45 -33.92
N ASP A 126 -1.75 -0.17 -32.90
CA ASP A 126 -0.40 0.21 -32.39
C ASP A 126 0.75 -0.26 -33.31
N GLY A 127 0.46 -1.10 -34.32
CA GLY A 127 1.44 -1.70 -35.23
C GLY A 127 1.36 -1.20 -36.67
N GLN A 128 0.60 -0.13 -36.94
CA GLN A 128 0.53 0.53 -38.24
C GLN A 128 1.60 1.61 -38.41
#